data_AF-A0A7L6CKQ8-F1
#
_entry.id   AF-A0A7L6CKQ8-F1
#
_cell.length_a   1.000
_cell.length_b   1.000
_cell.length_c   1.000
_cell.angle_alpha   90.00
_cell.angle_beta   90.00
_cell.angle_gamma   90.00
#
_symmetry.space_group_name_H-M   'P 1'
#
loop_
_entity.id
_entity.type
_entity.pdbx_description
1 polymer ?
#
loop_
_entity_poly.entity_id
_entity_poly.type
_entity_poly.pdbx_seq_one_letter_code
_entity_poly.pdbx_strand_id
1 'polypeptide(L)'
;MTIKQVMESQLHTNVMFATGRFQIIPGTLIDAVKSLNFDVNSLYDEATQDRIFEEYLIKVKRPAIIAYLEGNGSVEDAIYDWAKEFASAGVRKGNTISKGRIAQEEGVSYYSGDGLNHAHLSPNQMVNILRESKNGTN
;
A
#
# COMPACT_ATOMS: atom_id res chain seq x y z
N MET A 1 -8.31 -8.37 -18.49
CA MET A 1 -7.26 -9.39 -18.26
C MET A 1 -7.65 -10.21 -17.04
N THR A 2 -7.33 -11.49 -17.01
CA THR A 2 -7.46 -12.31 -15.79
C THR A 2 -6.33 -12.01 -14.82
N ILE A 3 -6.50 -12.38 -13.55
CA ILE A 3 -5.45 -12.29 -12.53
C ILE A 3 -4.17 -12.99 -13.02
N LYS A 4 -4.29 -14.20 -13.59
CA LYS A 4 -3.17 -14.94 -14.17
C LYS A 4 -2.43 -14.14 -15.24
N GLN A 5 -3.16 -13.54 -16.18
CA GLN A 5 -2.56 -12.73 -17.24
C GLN A 5 -1.84 -11.49 -16.70
N VAL A 6 -2.39 -10.87 -15.64
CA VAL A 6 -1.75 -9.73 -14.97
C VAL A 6 -0.45 -10.18 -14.29
N MET A 7 -0.49 -11.28 -13.54
CA MET A 7 0.70 -11.84 -12.89
C MET A 7 1.79 -12.21 -13.89
N GLU A 8 1.43 -12.83 -15.02
CA GLU A 8 2.38 -13.14 -16.10
C GLU A 8 2.97 -11.87 -16.72
N SER A 9 2.13 -10.87 -17.00
CA SER A 9 2.58 -9.57 -17.54
C SER A 9 3.52 -8.85 -16.57
N GLN A 10 3.28 -9.00 -15.27
CA GLN A 10 4.07 -8.42 -14.19
C GLN A 10 5.49 -9.01 -14.05
N LEU A 11 5.72 -10.24 -14.54
CA LEU A 11 7.06 -10.84 -14.60
C LEU A 11 7.92 -10.19 -15.70
N HIS A 12 7.29 -9.61 -16.71
CA HIS A 12 7.95 -8.88 -17.77
C HIS A 12 7.98 -7.39 -17.41
N THR A 13 8.92 -7.00 -16.55
CA THR A 13 9.01 -5.64 -15.94
C THR A 13 9.05 -4.48 -16.95
N ASN A 14 9.39 -4.75 -18.20
CA ASN A 14 9.38 -3.78 -19.30
C ASN A 14 7.98 -3.51 -19.88
N VAL A 15 6.97 -4.27 -19.46
CA VAL A 15 5.58 -4.16 -19.93
C VAL A 15 4.71 -3.53 -18.85
N MET A 16 4.76 -4.08 -17.63
CA MET A 16 3.88 -3.67 -16.55
C MET A 16 4.50 -4.12 -15.22
N PHE A 17 4.69 -3.20 -14.26
CA PHE A 17 5.20 -3.55 -12.93
C PHE A 17 4.13 -3.34 -11.84
N ALA A 18 3.68 -2.10 -11.69
CA ALA A 18 2.54 -1.74 -10.83
C ALA A 18 1.26 -1.66 -11.66
N THR A 19 0.13 -2.14 -11.13
CA THR A 19 -1.11 -2.30 -11.90
C THR A 19 -2.34 -1.75 -11.20
N GLY A 20 -3.31 -1.31 -12.02
CA GLY A 20 -4.62 -0.92 -11.54
C GLY A 20 -4.66 0.36 -10.70
N ARG A 21 -5.82 0.60 -10.09
CA ARG A 21 -6.13 1.79 -9.28
C ARG A 21 -5.19 1.95 -8.08
N PHE A 22 -4.78 0.82 -7.50
CA PHE A 22 -3.94 0.79 -6.29
C PHE A 22 -2.46 0.49 -6.57
N GLN A 23 -2.04 0.52 -7.84
CA GLN A 23 -0.63 0.29 -8.23
C GLN A 23 -0.02 -0.97 -7.61
N ILE A 24 -0.77 -2.09 -7.63
CA ILE A 24 -0.38 -3.36 -7.02
C ILE A 24 0.81 -3.94 -7.78
N ILE A 25 1.91 -4.21 -7.06
CA ILE A 25 3.16 -4.80 -7.57
C ILE A 25 3.11 -6.35 -7.58
N PRO A 26 4.03 -7.05 -8.27
CA PRO A 26 3.92 -8.48 -8.52
C PRO A 26 3.85 -9.33 -7.24
N GLY A 27 4.73 -9.06 -6.27
CA GLY A 27 4.74 -9.77 -4.99
C GLY A 27 3.45 -9.59 -4.20
N THR A 28 2.92 -8.35 -4.16
CA THR A 28 1.65 -8.06 -3.48
C THR A 28 0.48 -8.81 -4.11
N LEU A 29 0.40 -8.87 -5.46
CA LEU A 29 -0.67 -9.60 -6.12
C LEU A 29 -0.60 -11.10 -5.83
N ILE A 30 0.60 -11.69 -5.89
CA ILE A 30 0.83 -13.10 -5.58
C ILE A 30 0.37 -13.44 -4.16
N ASP A 31 0.75 -12.62 -3.19
CA ASP A 31 0.40 -12.86 -1.79
C ASP A 31 -1.10 -12.63 -1.53
N ALA A 32 -1.70 -11.63 -2.17
CA ALA A 32 -3.14 -11.38 -2.08
C ALA A 32 -3.96 -12.55 -2.64
N VAL A 33 -3.57 -13.10 -3.80
CA VAL A 33 -4.20 -14.27 -4.41
C VAL A 33 -4.18 -15.47 -3.46
N LYS A 34 -3.03 -15.71 -2.82
CA LYS A 34 -2.89 -16.79 -1.84
C LYS A 34 -3.71 -16.53 -0.58
N SER A 35 -3.66 -15.31 -0.03
CA SER A 35 -4.32 -14.95 1.21
C SER A 35 -5.85 -14.95 1.09
N LEU A 36 -6.38 -14.52 -0.05
CA LEU A 36 -7.82 -14.39 -0.30
C LEU A 36 -8.39 -15.57 -1.09
N ASN A 37 -7.55 -16.54 -1.45
CA ASN A 37 -7.89 -17.73 -2.22
C ASN A 37 -8.63 -17.38 -3.54
N PHE A 38 -8.11 -16.40 -4.28
CA PHE A 38 -8.69 -16.00 -5.57
C PHE A 38 -8.50 -17.09 -6.63
N ASP A 39 -9.53 -17.31 -7.45
CA ASP A 39 -9.38 -18.03 -8.71
C ASP A 39 -8.59 -17.15 -9.70
N VAL A 40 -7.39 -17.59 -10.06
CA VAL A 40 -6.51 -16.85 -10.98
C VAL A 40 -7.09 -16.68 -12.39
N ASN A 41 -8.13 -17.43 -12.75
CA ASN A 41 -8.84 -17.27 -14.01
C ASN A 41 -9.93 -16.18 -13.96
N SER A 42 -10.26 -15.68 -12.77
CA SER A 42 -11.17 -14.54 -12.61
C SER A 42 -10.54 -13.25 -13.16
N LEU A 43 -11.41 -12.28 -13.48
CA LEU A 43 -11.00 -10.99 -14.01
C LEU A 43 -10.25 -10.18 -12.94
N TYR A 44 -9.21 -9.45 -13.37
CA TYR A 44 -8.57 -8.43 -12.53
C TYR A 44 -9.29 -7.09 -12.72
N ASP A 45 -10.56 -7.06 -12.35
CA ASP A 45 -11.45 -5.90 -12.45
C ASP A 45 -11.38 -5.00 -11.21
N GLU A 46 -12.22 -3.95 -11.17
CA GLU A 46 -12.26 -3.01 -10.05
C GLU A 46 -12.67 -3.70 -8.74
N ALA A 47 -13.68 -4.58 -8.77
CA ALA A 47 -14.13 -5.30 -7.59
C ALA A 47 -13.02 -6.21 -7.02
N THR A 48 -12.25 -6.87 -7.88
CA THR A 48 -11.09 -7.67 -7.46
C THR A 48 -10.00 -6.80 -6.85
N GLN A 49 -9.71 -5.64 -7.46
CA GLN A 49 -8.73 -4.69 -6.93
C GLN A 49 -9.16 -4.11 -5.58
N ASP A 50 -10.43 -3.76 -5.42
CA ASP A 50 -11.00 -3.25 -4.17
C ASP A 50 -10.91 -4.31 -3.07
N ARG A 51 -11.22 -5.59 -3.36
CA ARG A 51 -11.02 -6.70 -2.42
C ARG A 51 -9.55 -6.90 -2.03
N ILE A 52 -8.61 -6.83 -2.99
CA ILE A 52 -7.18 -6.89 -2.66
C ILE A 52 -6.78 -5.74 -1.74
N PHE A 53 -7.27 -4.55 -2.00
CA PHE A 53 -6.98 -3.38 -1.17
C PHE A 53 -7.57 -3.55 0.24
N GLU A 54 -8.88 -3.75 0.36
CA GLU A 54 -9.59 -3.77 1.63
C GLU A 54 -9.32 -5.05 2.44
N GLU A 55 -9.42 -6.23 1.82
CA GLU A 55 -9.33 -7.52 2.53
C GLU A 55 -7.89 -7.97 2.75
N TYR A 56 -6.95 -7.60 1.87
CA TYR A 56 -5.56 -8.02 1.99
C TYR A 56 -4.62 -6.90 2.44
N LEU A 57 -4.52 -5.79 1.70
CA LEU A 57 -3.56 -4.73 2.04
C LEU A 57 -3.86 -4.12 3.41
N ILE A 58 -5.10 -3.67 3.62
CA ILE A 58 -5.51 -2.97 4.84
C ILE A 58 -5.66 -3.92 6.04
N LYS A 59 -6.25 -5.11 5.83
CA LYS A 59 -6.59 -6.02 6.94
C LYS A 59 -5.50 -7.04 7.27
N VAL A 60 -4.71 -7.50 6.30
CA VAL A 60 -3.75 -8.61 6.49
C VAL A 60 -2.30 -8.13 6.43
N LYS A 61 -1.90 -7.47 5.34
CA LYS A 61 -0.49 -7.09 5.11
C LYS A 61 -0.04 -5.91 5.99
N ARG A 62 -0.94 -4.97 6.26
CA ARG A 62 -0.71 -3.74 7.05
C ARG A 62 -1.73 -3.58 8.18
N PRO A 63 -1.73 -4.50 9.17
CA PRO A 63 -2.78 -4.57 10.18
C PRO A 63 -2.87 -3.31 11.06
N ALA A 64 -1.82 -2.47 11.12
CA ALA A 64 -1.89 -1.20 11.84
C ALA A 64 -2.96 -0.26 11.26
N ILE A 65 -3.24 -0.35 9.95
CA ILE A 65 -4.25 0.50 9.32
C ILE A 65 -5.64 0.12 9.82
N ILE A 66 -6.04 -1.16 9.74
CA ILE A 66 -7.36 -1.58 10.24
C ILE A 66 -7.48 -1.43 11.76
N ALA A 67 -6.39 -1.69 12.51
CA ALA A 67 -6.37 -1.47 13.95
C ALA A 67 -6.65 -0.01 14.32
N TYR A 68 -6.17 0.93 13.51
CA TYR A 68 -6.52 2.34 13.66
C TYR A 68 -7.95 2.64 13.21
N LEU A 69 -8.35 2.22 12.01
CA LEU A 69 -9.66 2.59 11.44
C LEU A 69 -10.84 2.04 12.25
N GLU A 70 -10.78 0.79 12.68
CA GLU A 70 -11.91 0.11 13.35
C GLU A 70 -11.70 -0.08 14.86
N GLY A 71 -10.50 0.20 15.37
CA GLY A 71 -10.12 -0.05 16.76
C GLY A 71 -9.58 1.18 17.49
N ASN A 72 -8.69 0.94 18.45
CA ASN A 72 -7.96 1.96 19.21
C ASN A 72 -6.47 1.99 18.85
N GLY A 73 -6.10 1.49 17.66
CA GLY A 73 -4.72 1.51 17.16
C GLY A 73 -4.17 2.92 17.00
N SER A 74 -2.85 3.00 16.79
CA SER A 74 -2.14 4.27 16.61
C SER A 74 -2.25 4.79 15.18
N VAL A 75 -2.57 6.08 15.03
CA VAL A 75 -2.56 6.73 13.71
C VAL A 75 -1.14 6.78 13.13
N GLU A 76 -0.12 6.92 13.97
CA GLU A 76 1.28 7.00 13.53
C GLU A 76 1.77 5.64 13.00
N ASP A 77 1.33 4.54 13.61
CA ASP A 77 1.62 3.19 13.09
C ASP A 77 0.90 2.97 11.75
N ALA A 78 -0.35 3.43 11.64
CA ALA A 78 -1.15 3.30 10.43
C ALA A 78 -0.56 4.09 9.24
N ILE A 79 -0.15 5.35 9.41
CA ILE A 79 0.48 6.11 8.32
C ILE A 79 1.85 5.54 7.94
N TYR A 80 2.58 4.96 8.91
CA TYR A 80 3.87 4.34 8.62
C TYR A 80 3.70 3.05 7.82
N ASP A 81 2.72 2.22 8.17
CA ASP A 81 2.36 1.03 7.40
C ASP A 81 1.80 1.38 6.02
N TRP A 82 1.05 2.47 5.90
CA TRP A 82 0.62 3.01 4.61
C TRP A 82 1.80 3.39 3.72
N ALA A 83 2.81 4.08 4.28
CA ALA A 83 4.02 4.47 3.54
C ALA A 83 4.86 3.27 3.06
N LYS A 84 4.73 2.10 3.69
CA LYS A 84 5.37 0.85 3.23
C LYS A 84 4.65 0.19 2.05
N GLU A 85 3.44 0.61 1.70
CA GLU A 85 2.72 0.11 0.52
C GLU A 85 2.73 1.14 -0.61
N PHE A 86 2.64 2.42 -0.28
CA PHE A 86 2.54 3.50 -1.26
C PHE A 86 3.73 4.43 -1.17
N ALA A 87 4.61 4.40 -2.17
CA ALA A 87 5.79 5.25 -2.25
C ALA A 87 5.48 6.76 -2.23
N SER A 88 4.25 7.12 -2.61
CA SER A 88 3.72 8.48 -2.58
C SER A 88 3.42 8.99 -1.17
N ALA A 89 3.39 8.13 -0.15
CA ALA A 89 3.20 8.55 1.24
C ALA A 89 4.54 8.77 1.95
N GLY A 90 4.63 9.92 2.62
CA GLY A 90 5.80 10.34 3.37
C GLY A 90 5.90 9.65 4.72
N VAL A 91 7.14 9.45 5.17
CA VAL A 91 7.50 8.87 6.46
C VAL A 91 7.93 9.99 7.42
N ARG A 92 7.59 9.86 8.71
CA ARG A 92 8.07 10.76 9.78
C ARG A 92 9.60 10.78 9.83
N LYS A 93 10.20 11.96 10.06
CA LYS A 93 11.65 12.05 10.27
C LYS A 93 12.07 11.17 11.45
N GLY A 94 13.18 10.46 11.31
CA GLY A 94 13.71 9.56 12.35
C GLY A 94 13.19 8.13 12.28
N ASN A 95 12.12 7.85 11.53
CA ASN A 95 11.67 6.47 11.31
C ASN A 95 12.59 5.73 10.33
N THR A 96 12.65 4.40 10.49
CA THR A 96 13.34 3.53 9.55
C THR A 96 12.62 3.53 8.19
N ILE A 97 13.39 3.59 7.11
CA ILE A 97 12.93 3.44 5.73
C ILE A 97 13.60 2.21 5.10
N SER A 98 13.22 1.86 3.87
CA SER A 98 13.76 0.70 3.15
C SER A 98 15.28 0.58 3.22
N LYS A 99 15.75 -0.67 3.28
CA LYS A 99 17.18 -1.04 3.46
C LYS A 99 17.77 -0.61 4.81
N GLY A 100 16.93 -0.42 5.83
CA GLY A 100 17.37 -0.12 7.21
C GLY A 100 17.89 1.31 7.42
N ARG A 101 17.68 2.21 6.46
CA ARG A 101 18.09 3.62 6.57
C ARG A 101 17.12 4.40 7.44
N ILE A 102 17.49 5.62 7.82
CA ILE A 102 16.63 6.51 8.61
C ILE A 102 16.17 7.68 7.74
N ALA A 103 14.88 8.01 7.82
CA ALA A 103 14.32 9.21 7.22
C ALA A 103 15.03 10.46 7.77
N GLN A 104 15.85 11.11 6.96
CA GLN A 104 16.61 12.31 7.36
C GLN A 104 15.74 13.57 7.38
N GLU A 105 14.66 13.56 6.61
CA GLU A 105 13.73 14.67 6.45
C GLU A 105 12.29 14.18 6.65
N GLU A 106 11.42 15.09 7.08
CA GLU A 106 10.00 14.81 7.27
C GLU A 106 9.34 14.59 5.91
N GLY A 107 8.61 13.49 5.76
CA GLY A 107 7.83 13.22 4.56
C GLY A 107 8.60 12.64 3.38
N VAL A 108 9.81 12.11 3.58
CA VAL A 108 10.48 11.31 2.54
C VAL A 108 9.73 10.00 2.30
N SER A 109 9.79 9.48 1.07
CA SER A 109 9.23 8.16 0.76
C SER A 109 9.91 7.06 1.60
N TYR A 110 9.17 6.02 1.97
CA TYR A 110 9.76 4.80 2.55
C TYR A 110 10.82 4.17 1.63
N TYR A 111 10.73 4.41 0.32
CA TYR A 111 11.68 3.92 -0.68
C TYR A 111 12.75 4.95 -1.08
N SER A 112 12.76 6.13 -0.45
CA SER A 112 13.67 7.24 -0.79
C SER A 112 15.13 6.80 -0.90
N GLY A 113 15.89 7.36 -1.84
CA GLY A 113 17.32 7.08 -2.07
C GLY A 113 17.63 5.91 -3.00
N ASP A 114 16.64 5.43 -3.74
CA ASP A 114 16.83 4.67 -4.99
C ASP A 114 16.87 5.57 -6.25
N GLY A 115 16.64 6.87 -6.09
CA GLY A 115 16.61 7.85 -7.18
C GLY A 115 15.33 7.85 -8.01
N LEU A 116 14.33 7.04 -7.64
CA LEU A 116 13.08 6.85 -8.39
C LEU A 116 11.85 7.23 -7.57
N ASN A 117 11.85 6.92 -6.28
CA ASN A 117 10.66 7.06 -5.43
C ASN A 117 10.62 8.38 -4.66
N HIS A 118 9.53 9.12 -4.83
CA HIS A 118 9.25 10.39 -4.16
C HIS A 118 7.85 10.37 -3.54
N ALA A 119 7.76 10.90 -2.32
CA ALA A 119 6.48 11.09 -1.65
C ALA A 119 5.81 12.39 -2.12
N HIS A 120 4.49 12.35 -2.22
CA HIS A 120 3.62 13.49 -2.57
C HIS A 120 2.64 13.85 -1.45
N LEU A 121 2.41 12.94 -0.51
CA LEU A 121 1.57 13.15 0.68
C LEU A 121 2.45 13.22 1.91
N SER A 122 2.40 14.34 2.63
CA SER A 122 3.10 14.47 3.91
C SER A 122 2.47 13.57 4.99
N PRO A 123 3.23 13.20 6.03
CA PRO A 123 2.70 12.41 7.14
C PRO A 123 1.47 13.07 7.80
N ASN A 124 1.48 14.40 7.96
CA ASN A 124 0.33 15.12 8.53
C ASN A 124 -0.92 15.07 7.63
N GLN A 125 -0.76 15.14 6.31
CA GLN A 125 -1.89 14.94 5.39
C GLN A 125 -2.45 13.52 5.51
N MET A 126 -1.58 12.52 5.62
CA MET A 126 -2.02 11.13 5.83
C MET A 126 -2.76 10.93 7.16
N VAL A 127 -2.29 11.56 8.24
CA VAL A 127 -2.99 11.56 9.54
C VAL A 127 -4.41 12.11 9.39
N ASN A 128 -4.57 13.23 8.67
CA ASN A 128 -5.88 13.84 8.45
C ASN A 128 -6.80 12.92 7.64
N ILE A 129 -6.31 12.36 6.53
CA ILE A 129 -7.07 11.42 5.68
C ILE A 129 -7.56 10.21 6.49
N LEU A 130 -6.69 9.60 7.32
CA LEU A 130 -7.09 8.45 8.13
C LEU A 130 -8.06 8.85 9.24
N ARG A 131 -7.90 10.02 9.87
CA ARG A 131 -8.86 10.54 10.85
C ARG A 131 -10.24 10.79 10.25
N GLU A 132 -10.30 11.38 9.07
CA GLU A 132 -11.56 11.59 8.33
C GLU A 132 -12.22 10.25 8.01
N SER A 133 -11.43 9.30 7.48
CA SER A 133 -11.91 7.94 7.15
C SER A 133 -12.45 7.21 8.38
N LYS A 134 -11.78 7.32 9.53
CA LYS A 134 -12.21 6.70 10.79
C LYS A 134 -13.51 7.29 11.36
N ASN A 135 -13.65 8.62 11.28
CA ASN A 135 -14.81 9.29 11.86
C ASN A 135 -16.07 9.17 10.99
N GLY A 136 -15.96 8.54 9.82
CA GLY A 136 -17.00 8.49 8.81
C GLY A 136 -17.17 9.87 8.20
N THR A 137 -16.80 10.02 6.94
CA THR A 137 -17.22 11.20 6.18
C THR A 137 -18.75 11.17 6.10
N ASN A 138 -19.40 12.18 6.69
CA ASN A 138 -20.81 12.49 6.44
C ASN A 138 -21.08 12.67 4.94
#